data_AF-Q6JP56-F1
#
_entry.id   AF-Q6JP56-F1
#
_cell.length_a   1.000
_cell.length_b   1.000
_cell.length_c   1.000
_cell.angle_alpha   90.00
_cell.angle_beta   90.00
_cell.angle_gamma   90.00
#
_symmetry.space_group_name_H-M   'P 1'
#
loop_
_entity.id
_entity.type
_entity.pdbx_description
1 polymer ?
#
loop_
_entity_poly.entity_id
_entity_poly.type
_entity_poly.pdbx_seq_one_letter_code
_entity_poly.pdbx_strand_id
1 'polypeptide(L)' 'SSMGSALFSGEYANMILMSSLCTLLFLGGWLPIPDLPIFQVIPGSIWFSIKVLSLLFVYIWVRAAFPR' A
#
# COMPACT_ATOMS: atom_id res chain seq x y z
N SER A 1 30.53 0.26 -6.52
CA SER A 1 30.37 -0.18 -5.12
C SER A 1 28.93 -0.60 -4.92
N SER A 2 28.70 -1.83 -4.44
CA SER A 2 27.38 -2.41 -4.14
C SER A 2 26.56 -1.64 -3.10
N MET A 3 27.20 -0.70 -2.37
CA MET A 3 26.55 0.18 -1.41
C MET A 3 25.61 1.21 -2.08
N GLY A 4 25.91 1.67 -3.30
CA GLY A 4 25.04 2.61 -4.02
C GLY A 4 23.74 1.95 -4.49
N SER A 5 23.79 0.69 -4.91
CA SER A 5 22.60 -0.08 -5.30
C SER A 5 21.64 -0.36 -4.13
N ALA A 6 22.17 -0.44 -2.90
CA ALA A 6 21.36 -0.67 -1.70
C ALA A 6 20.52 0.56 -1.30
N LEU A 7 20.91 1.77 -1.70
CA LEU A 7 20.16 3.00 -1.43
C LEU A 7 18.83 3.05 -2.21
N PHE A 8 18.77 2.44 -3.40
CA PHE A 8 17.51 2.30 -4.14
C PHE A 8 16.48 1.46 -3.38
N SER A 9 16.89 0.46 -2.57
CA SER A 9 15.97 -0.27 -1.69
C SER A 9 15.31 0.63 -0.65
N GLY A 10 15.97 1.71 -0.23
CA GLY A 10 15.41 2.73 0.67
C GLY A 10 14.28 3.53 0.01
N GLU A 11 14.40 3.84 -1.28
CA GLU A 11 13.33 4.50 -2.03
C GLU A 11 12.09 3.61 -2.14
N TYR A 12 12.28 2.31 -2.43
CA TYR A 12 11.17 1.34 -2.45
C TYR A 12 10.51 1.16 -1.07
N ALA A 13 11.31 1.13 0.00
CA ALA A 13 10.78 1.10 1.36
C ALA A 13 9.94 2.35 1.68
N ASN A 14 10.38 3.53 1.24
CA ASN A 14 9.65 4.78 1.44
C ASN A 14 8.33 4.81 0.64
N MET A 15 8.30 4.24 -0.57
CA MET A 15 7.06 4.07 -1.34
C MET A 15 6.04 3.20 -0.59
N ILE A 16 6.48 2.07 -0.02
CA ILE A 16 5.62 1.18 0.76
C ILE A 16 5.12 1.90 2.01
N LEU A 17 6.00 2.60 2.73
CA LEU A 17 5.65 3.35 3.94
C LEU A 17 4.59 4.42 3.67
N MET A 18 4.77 5.23 2.62
CA MET A 18 3.81 6.28 2.25
C MET A 18 2.46 5.70 1.79
N SER A 19 2.48 4.59 1.03
CA SER A 19 1.25 3.89 0.66
C SER A 19 0.51 3.35 1.89
N SER A 20 1.25 2.80 2.86
CA SER A 20 0.70 2.28 4.11
C SER A 20 0.09 3.38 4.99
N LEU A 21 0.74 4.54 5.09
CA LEU A 21 0.21 5.72 5.79
C LEU A 21 -1.06 6.24 5.12
N CYS A 22 -1.10 6.28 3.78
CA CYS A 22 -2.28 6.69 3.04
C CYS A 22 -3.47 5.75 3.28
N THR A 23 -3.25 4.44 3.34
CA THR A 23 -4.32 3.48 3.70
C THR A 23 -4.82 3.65 5.13
N LEU A 24 -3.94 3.98 6.08
CA LEU A 24 -4.32 4.23 7.48
C LEU A 24 -5.15 5.51 7.61
N LEU A 25 -4.69 6.60 6.99
CA LEU A 25 -5.28 7.93 7.18
C LEU A 25 -6.57 8.13 6.37
N PHE A 26 -6.67 7.58 5.16
CA PHE A 26 -7.80 7.83 4.25
C PHE A 26 -8.74 6.64 4.06
N LEU A 27 -8.22 5.40 4.07
CA LEU A 27 -9.02 4.19 3.81
C LEU A 27 -9.42 3.42 5.08
N GLY A 28 -9.29 4.03 6.26
CA GLY A 28 -9.72 3.45 7.53
C GLY A 28 -8.90 2.25 8.00
N GLY A 29 -7.70 2.06 7.45
CA GLY A 29 -6.72 1.05 7.86
C GLY A 29 -7.30 -0.37 7.93
N TRP A 30 -7.65 -0.76 9.16
CA TRP A 30 -8.05 -2.10 9.56
C TRP A 30 -9.57 -2.32 9.49
N LEU A 31 -10.37 -1.29 9.25
CA LEU A 31 -11.82 -1.43 9.16
C LEU A 31 -12.26 -1.99 7.79
N PRO A 32 -13.23 -2.93 7.78
CA PRO A 32 -13.90 -3.36 6.56
C PRO A 32 -14.73 -2.21 5.97
N ILE A 33 -14.71 -2.07 4.64
CA ILE A 33 -15.42 -0.98 3.93
C ILE A 33 -16.96 -1.17 3.97
N PRO A 34 -17.51 -2.40 3.92
CA PRO A 34 -18.91 -2.68 4.20
C PRO A 34 -19.10 -3.31 5.59
N ASP A 35 -20.05 -2.77 6.37
CA ASP A 35 -20.51 -3.33 7.65
C ASP A 35 -21.41 -4.56 7.41
N LEU A 36 -20.85 -5.60 6.78
CA LEU A 36 -21.51 -6.89 6.58
C LEU A 36 -20.85 -7.92 7.50
N PRO A 37 -21.64 -8.73 8.23
CA PRO A 37 -21.12 -9.68 9.23
C PRO A 37 -20.21 -10.78 8.64
N ILE A 38 -20.29 -11.01 7.33
CA ILE A 38 -19.41 -11.96 6.60
C ILE A 38 -17.95 -11.44 6.54
N PHE A 39 -17.75 -10.12 6.49
CA PHE A 39 -16.42 -9.53 6.35
C PHE A 39 -15.68 -9.32 7.68
N GLN A 40 -16.38 -9.42 8.82
CA GLN A 40 -15.78 -9.40 10.17
C GLN A 40 -15.03 -10.69 10.53
N VAL A 41 -15.31 -11.79 9.83
CA VAL A 41 -14.62 -13.08 10.02
C VAL A 41 -13.16 -13.01 9.51
N ILE A 42 -12.90 -12.12 8.54
CA ILE A 42 -11.57 -11.95 7.96
C ILE A 42 -10.76 -11.01 8.87
N PRO A 43 -9.59 -11.43 9.37
CA PRO A 43 -8.76 -10.58 10.22
C PRO A 43 -8.42 -9.27 9.50
N GLY A 44 -8.60 -8.13 10.18
CA GLY A 44 -8.40 -6.77 9.63
C GLY A 44 -7.01 -6.52 9.01
N SER A 45 -6.03 -7.35 9.35
CA SER A 45 -4.70 -7.33 8.72
C SER A 45 -4.73 -7.65 7.22
N ILE A 46 -5.61 -8.56 6.78
CA ILE A 46 -5.74 -8.92 5.35
C ILE A 46 -6.36 -7.76 4.57
N TRP A 47 -7.33 -7.07 5.17
CA TRP A 47 -7.93 -5.85 4.60
C TRP A 47 -6.92 -4.73 4.43
N PHE A 48 -6.06 -4.55 5.44
CA PHE A 48 -4.96 -3.61 5.37
C PHE A 48 -4.01 -3.95 4.21
N SER A 49 -3.53 -5.20 4.12
CA SER A 49 -2.61 -5.62 3.06
C SER A 49 -3.19 -5.46 1.66
N ILE A 50 -4.46 -5.78 1.44
CA ILE A 50 -5.14 -5.61 0.15
C ILE A 50 -5.21 -4.13 -0.25
N LYS A 51 -5.60 -3.25 0.68
CA LYS A 51 -5.65 -1.80 0.41
C LYS A 51 -4.27 -1.24 0.07
N VAL A 52 -3.23 -1.68 0.79
CA VAL A 52 -1.85 -1.26 0.55
C VAL A 52 -1.38 -1.72 -0.84
N LEU A 53 -1.62 -2.99 -1.19
CA LEU A 53 -1.31 -3.54 -2.52
C LEU A 53 -2.02 -2.79 -3.64
N SER A 54 -3.29 -2.42 -3.45
CA SER A 54 -4.05 -1.66 -4.43
C SER A 54 -3.46 -0.26 -4.64
N LEU A 55 -3.08 0.45 -3.57
CA LEU A 55 -2.42 1.77 -3.71
C LEU A 55 -1.03 1.66 -4.33
N LEU A 56 -0.28 0.62 -4.00
CA LEU A 56 1.03 0.36 -4.57
C LEU A 56 0.92 0.05 -6.07
N PHE A 57 -0.10 -0.72 -6.47
CA PHE A 57 -0.43 -0.94 -7.88
C PHE A 57 -0.74 0.37 -8.60
N VAL A 58 -1.58 1.23 -8.02
CA VAL A 58 -1.88 2.56 -8.61
C VAL A 58 -0.62 3.42 -8.73
N TYR A 59 0.27 3.39 -7.73
CA TYR A 59 1.52 4.16 -7.78
C TYR A 59 2.44 3.72 -8.92
N ILE A 60 2.60 2.41 -9.12
CA ILE A 60 3.37 1.86 -10.25
C ILE A 60 2.66 2.17 -11.56
N TRP A 61 1.33 2.03 -11.61
CA TRP A 61 0.53 2.26 -12.80
C TRP A 61 0.60 3.72 -13.27
N VAL A 62 0.47 4.69 -12.37
CA VAL A 62 0.62 6.13 -12.67
C VAL A 62 2.02 6.42 -13.20
N ARG A 63 3.05 5.83 -12.60
CA ARG A 63 4.43 6.00 -13.06
C ARG A 63 4.68 5.41 -14.46
N ALA A 64 3.89 4.41 -14.86
CA ALA A 64 3.98 3.78 -16.18
C ALA A 64 3.10 4.45 -17.24
N ALA A 65 1.95 5.01 -16.84
CA ALA A 65 0.97 5.63 -17.73
C ALA A 65 1.37 7.03 -18.19
N PHE A 66 2.07 7.79 -17.34
CA PHE A 66 2.52 9.14 -17.69
C PHE A 66 4.00 9.11 -18.11
N PRO A 67 4.33 9.56 -19.34
CA PRO A 67 5.71 9.81 -19.71
C PRO A 67 6.21 11.02 -18.91
N ARG A 68 7.34 10.82 -18.22
CA ARG A 68 8.08 11.88 -17.51
C ARG A 68 8.51 13.01 -18.43
#